data_AF-A0A9N9Q071-F1
#
_entry.id   AF-A0A9N9Q071-F1
#
_cell.length_a   1.000
_cell.length_b   1.000
_cell.length_c   1.000
_cell.angle_alpha   90.00
_cell.angle_beta   90.00
_cell.angle_gamma   90.00
#
_symmetry.space_group_name_H-M   'P 1'
#
loop_
_entity.id
_entity.type
_entity.pdbx_description
1 polymer ?
#
loop_
_entity_poly.entity_id
_entity_poly.type
_entity_poly.pdbx_seq_one_letter_code
_entity_poly.pdbx_strand_id
1 'polypeptide(L)'
;MLFDISKLFLTFLSLIGLITIGVMHCCWQIGQGWDVGGADNVAIAANNLKALGGKVGVYGYKCEQISCHDDTEIVLCNDVANGSMKNAYYINPDAPYLASYAEDILRDCYLYQWFGDHREWFSCGQYFDTDHYNVIVRRPQNQYGRCL
;
A
#
# COMPACT_ATOMS: atom_id res chain seq x y z
N MET A 1 4.17 -49.74 14.77
CA MET A 1 3.17 -49.16 13.85
C MET A 1 2.98 -47.72 14.28
N LEU A 2 3.74 -46.79 13.68
CA LEU A 2 3.76 -45.36 14.04
C LEU A 2 2.84 -44.62 13.06
N PHE A 3 1.82 -43.95 13.59
CA PHE A 3 0.93 -43.10 12.79
C PHE A 3 1.68 -41.82 12.40
N ASP A 4 1.79 -41.58 11.10
CA ASP A 4 2.41 -40.40 10.52
C ASP A 4 1.45 -39.20 10.62
N ILE A 5 1.72 -38.34 11.60
CA ILE A 5 0.91 -37.16 11.96
C ILE A 5 1.15 -35.99 10.98
N SER A 6 2.13 -36.09 10.08
CA SER A 6 2.52 -35.00 9.17
C SER A 6 1.47 -34.66 8.11
N LYS A 7 0.55 -35.59 7.81
CA LYS A 7 -0.52 -35.37 6.82
C LYS A 7 -1.78 -34.72 7.39
N LEU A 8 -1.91 -34.62 8.72
CA LEU A 8 -3.11 -34.07 9.36
C LEU A 8 -3.08 -32.53 9.49
N PHE A 9 -1.92 -31.90 9.35
CA PHE A 9 -1.77 -30.44 9.50
C PHE A 9 -1.88 -29.64 8.20
N LEU A 10 -1.90 -30.31 7.03
CA LEU A 10 -1.84 -29.64 5.73
C LEU A 10 -3.20 -29.50 5.01
N THR A 11 -4.31 -29.93 5.62
CA THR A 11 -5.64 -29.95 4.97
C THR A 11 -6.69 -29.03 5.59
N PHE A 12 -6.34 -28.20 6.59
CA PHE A 12 -7.31 -27.34 7.29
C PHE A 12 -7.34 -25.85 6.90
N LEU A 13 -6.58 -25.42 5.87
CA LEU A 13 -6.57 -24.01 5.41
C LEU A 13 -7.20 -23.79 4.03
N SER A 14 -8.22 -24.56 3.66
CA SER A 14 -8.85 -24.44 2.32
C SER A 14 -10.35 -24.11 2.34
N LEU A 15 -10.96 -23.80 3.49
CA LEU A 15 -12.43 -23.70 3.58
C LEU A 15 -12.96 -22.50 4.39
N ILE A 16 -12.18 -21.42 4.49
CA ILE A 16 -12.73 -20.09 4.81
C ILE A 16 -12.53 -19.29 3.52
N GLY A 17 -13.64 -18.81 2.94
CA GLY A 17 -13.66 -18.18 1.62
C GLY A 17 -12.52 -17.18 1.43
N LEU A 18 -11.96 -17.15 0.22
CA LEU A 18 -10.86 -16.28 -0.19
C LEU A 18 -11.06 -14.86 0.34
N ILE A 19 -10.45 -14.57 1.49
CA ILE A 19 -10.05 -13.23 1.85
C ILE A 19 -8.76 -13.07 1.06
N THR A 20 -8.77 -12.19 0.06
CA THR A 20 -7.54 -11.67 -0.54
C THR A 20 -6.80 -10.91 0.56
N ILE A 21 -6.06 -11.64 1.40
CA ILE A 21 -5.18 -11.03 2.40
C ILE A 21 -3.97 -10.54 1.63
N GLY A 22 -4.12 -9.37 0.99
CA GLY A 22 -2.94 -8.68 0.50
C GLY A 22 -2.03 -8.34 1.68
N VAL A 23 -0.74 -8.21 1.39
CA VAL A 23 0.29 -8.11 2.42
C VAL A 23 0.66 -6.65 2.60
N MET A 24 0.47 -6.14 3.80
CA MET A 24 0.83 -4.77 4.14
C MET A 24 2.14 -4.72 4.92
N HIS A 25 2.96 -3.74 4.58
CA HIS A 25 4.22 -3.46 5.25
C HIS A 25 4.34 -1.96 5.56
N CYS A 26 4.50 -1.62 6.84
CA CYS A 26 4.78 -0.25 7.23
C CYS A 26 6.22 0.12 6.89
N CYS A 27 6.49 1.40 6.64
CA CYS A 27 7.82 1.89 6.24
C CYS A 27 8.94 1.54 7.23
N TRP A 28 8.67 1.47 8.53
CA TRP A 28 9.65 1.04 9.54
C TRP A 28 9.91 -0.48 9.59
N GLN A 29 9.13 -1.27 8.86
CA GLN A 29 9.27 -2.73 8.78
C GLN A 29 10.01 -3.17 7.51
N ILE A 30 10.41 -2.23 6.66
CA ILE A 30 11.05 -2.49 5.37
C ILE A 30 12.35 -1.71 5.27
N GLY A 31 13.33 -2.26 4.56
CA GLY A 31 14.62 -1.59 4.30
C GLY A 31 14.53 -0.43 3.29
N GLN A 32 13.33 0.08 3.02
CA GLN A 32 13.09 1.21 2.12
C GLN A 32 13.12 2.50 2.95
N GLY A 33 13.98 3.45 2.56
CA GLY A 33 14.11 4.75 3.24
C GLY A 33 13.01 5.74 2.86
N TRP A 34 11.74 5.35 2.93
CA TRP A 34 10.63 6.26 2.66
C TRP A 34 10.37 7.17 3.84
N ASP A 35 10.25 8.47 3.56
CA ASP A 35 9.84 9.46 4.54
C ASP A 35 8.33 9.38 4.80
N VAL A 36 7.96 9.76 6.02
CA VAL A 36 6.58 9.75 6.51
C VAL A 36 5.81 10.96 5.96
N GLY A 37 4.55 10.76 5.60
CA GLY A 37 3.60 11.85 5.27
C GLY A 37 2.61 12.09 6.40
N GLY A 38 2.03 13.28 6.49
CA GLY A 38 1.02 13.60 7.51
C GLY A 38 -0.23 12.71 7.38
N ALA A 39 -0.70 12.12 8.47
CA ALA A 39 -1.83 11.18 8.48
C ALA A 39 -3.13 11.80 7.91
N ASP A 40 -3.39 13.07 8.22
CA ASP A 40 -4.53 13.81 7.67
C ASP A 40 -4.39 14.00 6.15
N ASN A 41 -3.17 14.23 5.67
CA ASN A 41 -2.87 14.36 4.25
C ASN A 41 -3.06 13.03 3.51
N VAL A 42 -2.76 11.89 4.14
CA VAL A 42 -3.10 10.54 3.61
C VAL A 42 -4.61 10.39 3.45
N ALA A 43 -5.39 10.74 4.48
CA ALA A 43 -6.85 10.65 4.42
C ALA A 43 -7.43 11.51 3.29
N ILE A 44 -6.92 12.73 3.11
CA ILE A 44 -7.36 13.63 2.03
C ILE A 44 -6.94 13.07 0.66
N ALA A 45 -5.70 12.61 0.50
CA ALA A 45 -5.24 12.01 -0.76
C ALA A 45 -6.05 10.77 -1.13
N ALA A 46 -6.41 9.91 -0.16
CA ALA A 46 -7.25 8.74 -0.38
C ALA A 46 -8.68 9.15 -0.78
N ASN A 47 -9.26 10.15 -0.13
CA ASN A 47 -10.57 10.69 -0.50
C ASN A 47 -10.58 11.32 -1.90
N ASN A 48 -9.53 12.05 -2.29
CA ASN A 48 -9.38 12.59 -3.64
C ASN A 48 -9.35 11.46 -4.69
N LEU A 49 -8.60 10.38 -4.41
CA LEU A 49 -8.52 9.21 -5.29
C LEU A 49 -9.87 8.49 -5.42
N LYS A 50 -10.59 8.35 -4.30
CA LYS A 50 -11.94 7.77 -4.27
C LYS A 50 -12.94 8.63 -5.04
N ALA A 51 -12.84 9.95 -4.91
CA ALA A 51 -13.69 10.92 -5.60
C ALA A 51 -13.42 11.01 -7.11
N LEU A 52 -12.17 10.77 -7.55
CA LEU A 52 -11.84 10.63 -8.97
C LEU A 52 -12.68 9.54 -9.63
N GLY A 53 -12.90 8.43 -8.92
CA GLY A 53 -13.61 7.26 -9.44
C GLY A 53 -12.91 6.65 -10.66
N GLY A 54 -13.64 5.83 -11.41
CA GLY A 54 -13.12 5.21 -12.64
C GLY A 54 -11.93 4.28 -12.37
N LYS A 55 -11.03 4.21 -13.36
CA LYS A 55 -9.87 3.31 -13.36
C LYS A 55 -8.56 4.08 -13.46
N VAL A 56 -7.55 3.61 -12.74
CA VAL A 56 -6.20 4.19 -12.75
C VAL A 56 -5.24 3.10 -13.20
N GLY A 57 -4.55 3.34 -14.32
CA GLY A 57 -3.72 2.31 -14.92
C GLY A 57 -2.26 2.68 -15.04
N VAL A 58 -1.42 1.67 -14.86
CA VAL A 58 0.03 1.77 -14.82
C VAL A 58 0.63 0.66 -15.66
N TYR A 59 1.60 1.01 -16.51
CA TYR A 59 2.34 0.03 -17.31
C TYR A 59 3.22 -0.84 -16.42
N GLY A 60 3.52 -2.06 -16.88
CA GLY A 60 4.43 -2.95 -16.16
C GLY A 60 5.77 -2.30 -15.88
N TYR A 61 6.35 -2.64 -14.72
CA TYR A 61 7.64 -2.13 -14.22
C TYR A 61 7.65 -0.62 -13.97
N LYS A 62 6.49 -0.02 -13.73
CA LYS A 62 6.38 1.40 -13.41
C LYS A 62 5.66 1.63 -12.10
N CYS A 63 5.99 2.76 -11.51
CA CYS A 63 5.31 3.35 -10.38
C CYS A 63 4.85 4.74 -10.79
N GLU A 64 3.58 5.05 -10.60
CA GLU A 64 3.01 6.36 -10.94
C GLU A 64 2.30 6.94 -9.72
N GLN A 65 2.46 8.25 -9.52
CA GLN A 65 1.69 8.98 -8.52
C GLN A 65 0.24 9.05 -8.97
N ILE A 66 -0.67 8.47 -8.18
CA ILE A 66 -2.10 8.38 -8.50
C ILE A 66 -2.96 9.35 -7.71
N SER A 67 -2.46 9.82 -6.57
CA SER A 67 -3.07 10.90 -5.78
C SER A 67 -2.01 11.57 -4.92
N CYS A 68 -2.26 12.80 -4.53
CA CYS A 68 -1.33 13.59 -3.74
C CYS A 68 -2.09 14.67 -2.97
N HIS A 69 -1.65 14.94 -1.74
CA HIS A 69 -2.08 16.09 -0.99
C HIS A 69 -0.95 16.59 -0.09
N ASP A 70 -0.57 17.86 -0.23
CA ASP A 70 0.49 18.54 0.51
C ASP A 70 1.78 17.70 0.63
N ASP A 71 2.11 17.12 1.78
CA ASP A 71 3.34 16.35 1.97
C ASP A 71 3.18 14.83 1.78
N THR A 72 2.09 14.38 1.17
CA THR A 72 1.77 12.96 1.03
C THR A 72 1.42 12.60 -0.40
N GLU A 73 2.06 11.56 -0.94
CA GLU A 73 1.69 10.92 -2.21
C GLU A 73 1.17 9.49 -1.99
N ILE A 74 0.21 9.12 -2.84
CA ILE A 74 -0.23 7.74 -3.06
C ILE A 74 0.30 7.32 -4.43
N VAL A 75 1.08 6.25 -4.45
CA VAL A 75 1.74 5.72 -5.65
C VAL A 75 1.19 4.33 -5.95
N LEU A 76 0.83 4.07 -7.20
CA LEU A 76 0.54 2.73 -7.69
C LEU A 76 1.78 2.20 -8.40
N CYS A 77 2.32 1.10 -7.87
CA CYS A 77 3.46 0.40 -8.43
C CYS A 77 2.99 -0.93 -9.03
N ASN A 78 3.16 -1.06 -10.34
CA ASN A 78 3.03 -2.31 -11.06
C ASN A 78 4.42 -2.93 -11.21
N ASP A 79 5.08 -3.16 -10.08
CA ASP A 79 6.41 -3.72 -10.02
C ASP A 79 6.35 -5.20 -9.63
N VAL A 80 7.44 -5.90 -9.95
CA VAL A 80 7.53 -7.35 -9.91
C VAL A 80 7.52 -7.83 -8.45
N ALA A 81 6.38 -8.27 -7.93
CA ALA A 81 6.37 -8.93 -6.62
C ALA A 81 7.26 -10.20 -6.67
N ASN A 82 8.36 -10.20 -5.92
CA ASN A 82 9.22 -11.37 -5.64
C ASN A 82 9.91 -12.03 -6.86
N GLY A 83 10.47 -11.24 -7.78
CA GLY A 83 11.36 -11.77 -8.84
C GLY A 83 10.67 -12.61 -9.93
N SER A 84 9.35 -12.70 -9.91
CA SER A 84 8.57 -13.38 -10.94
C SER A 84 8.20 -12.39 -12.04
N MET A 85 8.85 -12.49 -13.22
CA MET A 85 8.72 -11.66 -14.44
C MET A 85 7.29 -11.44 -15.00
N LYS A 86 6.22 -11.76 -14.26
CA LYS A 86 4.85 -11.91 -14.73
C LYS A 86 4.07 -10.60 -14.94
N ASN A 87 4.49 -9.46 -14.39
CA ASN A 87 3.76 -8.19 -14.51
C ASN A 87 4.38 -7.19 -15.50
N ALA A 88 4.59 -7.63 -16.75
CA ALA A 88 4.91 -6.74 -17.87
C ALA A 88 3.67 -6.02 -18.45
N TYR A 89 2.46 -6.44 -18.05
CA TYR A 89 1.21 -5.99 -18.65
C TYR A 89 0.68 -4.73 -17.97
N TYR A 90 -0.09 -3.95 -18.73
CA TYR A 90 -0.82 -2.80 -18.21
C TYR A 90 -1.92 -3.27 -17.25
N ILE A 91 -1.93 -2.72 -16.03
CA ILE A 91 -3.03 -2.89 -15.06
C ILE A 91 -3.94 -1.67 -15.10
N ASN A 92 -5.20 -1.83 -14.72
CA ASN A 92 -6.17 -0.73 -14.65
C ASN A 92 -7.22 -0.94 -13.54
N PRO A 93 -6.79 -1.04 -12.26
CA PRO A 93 -7.68 -1.18 -11.11
C PRO A 93 -8.57 0.05 -10.89
N ASP A 94 -9.67 -0.15 -10.16
CA ASP A 94 -10.61 0.92 -9.84
C ASP A 94 -10.02 1.88 -8.78
N ALA A 95 -10.15 3.19 -8.98
CA ALA A 95 -9.58 4.19 -8.08
C ALA A 95 -10.10 4.05 -6.63
N PRO A 96 -11.41 3.81 -6.38
CA PRO A 96 -11.91 3.57 -5.02
C PRO A 96 -11.32 2.32 -4.36
N TYR A 97 -10.96 1.30 -5.14
CA TYR A 97 -10.31 0.10 -4.62
C TYR A 97 -8.88 0.42 -4.16
N LEU A 98 -8.11 1.13 -4.99
CA LEU A 98 -6.78 1.61 -4.62
C LEU A 98 -6.80 2.53 -3.38
N ALA A 99 -7.83 3.38 -3.25
CA ALA A 99 -8.01 4.24 -2.09
C ALA A 99 -8.16 3.43 -0.79
N SER A 100 -8.84 2.28 -0.82
CA SER A 100 -8.97 1.41 0.37
C SER A 100 -7.63 0.90 0.90
N TYR A 101 -6.63 0.71 0.04
CA TYR A 101 -5.28 0.33 0.50
C TYR A 101 -4.57 1.47 1.22
N ALA A 102 -4.75 2.71 0.75
CA ALA A 102 -4.23 3.87 1.45
C ALA A 102 -4.94 4.07 2.80
N GLU A 103 -6.26 3.82 2.86
CA GLU A 103 -7.04 3.81 4.11
C GLU A 103 -6.53 2.72 5.08
N ASP A 104 -6.21 1.52 4.59
CA ASP A 104 -5.64 0.43 5.39
C ASP A 104 -4.24 0.77 5.90
N ILE A 105 -3.36 1.31 5.05
CA ILE A 105 -2.02 1.77 5.46
C ILE A 105 -2.15 2.89 6.51
N LEU A 106 -3.07 3.83 6.33
CA LEU A 106 -3.31 4.88 7.33
C LEU A 106 -3.75 4.29 8.68
N ARG A 107 -4.66 3.32 8.67
CA ARG A 107 -5.20 2.69 9.88
C ARG A 107 -4.16 1.89 10.64
N ASP A 108 -3.32 1.16 9.92
CA ASP A 108 -2.48 0.12 10.52
C ASP A 108 -0.98 0.51 10.57
N CYS A 109 -0.57 1.50 9.76
CA CYS A 109 0.79 2.05 9.70
C CYS A 109 0.84 3.54 10.07
N TYR A 110 0.31 3.90 11.25
CA TYR A 110 0.44 5.24 11.80
C TYR A 110 1.50 5.33 12.92
N LEU A 111 2.12 6.49 13.04
CA LEU A 111 3.03 6.86 14.13
C LEU A 111 2.73 8.29 14.56
N TYR A 112 3.15 8.66 15.76
CA TYR A 112 3.04 10.04 16.23
C TYR A 112 4.40 10.59 16.65
N GLN A 113 4.56 11.90 16.49
CA GLN A 113 5.68 12.67 17.01
C GLN A 113 5.15 13.85 17.84
N TRP A 114 5.88 14.17 18.90
CA TRP A 114 5.60 15.35 19.74
C TRP A 114 6.29 16.58 19.17
N PHE A 115 5.56 17.69 19.06
CA PHE A 115 6.05 18.99 18.64
C PHE A 115 5.73 20.03 19.71
N GLY A 116 6.48 20.02 20.81
CA GLY A 116 6.16 20.84 21.97
C GLY A 116 4.98 20.25 22.74
N ASP A 117 3.83 20.94 22.73
CA ASP A 117 2.63 20.57 23.49
C ASP A 117 1.57 19.82 22.67
N HIS A 118 1.75 19.67 21.34
CA HIS A 118 0.87 18.90 20.49
C HIS A 118 1.52 17.64 19.89
N ARG A 119 0.66 16.71 19.46
CA ARG A 119 1.05 15.49 18.71
C ARG A 119 0.64 15.65 17.27
N GLU A 120 1.54 15.29 16.37
CA GLU A 120 1.23 15.13 14.95
C GLU A 120 1.31 13.65 14.59
N TRP A 121 0.41 13.22 13.72
CA TRP A 121 0.30 11.85 13.26
C TRP A 121 0.83 11.75 11.84
N PHE A 122 1.57 10.69 11.58
CA PHE A 122 2.16 10.40 10.29
C PHE A 122 1.86 8.97 9.89
N SER A 123 1.93 8.68 8.60
CA SER A 123 1.81 7.32 8.08
C SER A 123 2.71 7.12 6.86
N CYS A 124 3.24 5.92 6.74
CA CYS A 124 3.82 5.43 5.50
C CYS A 124 3.83 3.90 5.47
N GLY A 125 3.77 3.35 4.26
CA GLY A 125 3.77 1.91 4.05
C GLY A 125 3.43 1.55 2.62
N GLN A 126 3.32 0.25 2.40
CA GLN A 126 2.88 -0.34 1.15
C GLN A 126 1.91 -1.49 1.40
N TYR A 127 0.98 -1.68 0.49
CA TYR A 127 0.01 -2.76 0.52
C TYR A 127 0.04 -3.48 -0.82
N PHE A 128 0.42 -4.76 -0.81
CA PHE A 128 0.47 -5.63 -1.99
C PHE A 128 -0.88 -6.27 -2.27
N ASP A 129 -1.36 -6.14 -3.50
CA ASP A 129 -2.50 -6.89 -4.02
C ASP A 129 -2.06 -8.25 -4.56
N THR A 130 -3.03 -9.17 -4.68
CA THR A 130 -2.79 -10.50 -5.24
C THR A 130 -2.47 -10.50 -6.73
N ASP A 131 -2.82 -9.43 -7.46
CA ASP A 131 -2.53 -9.25 -8.89
C ASP A 131 -1.15 -8.59 -9.15
N HIS A 132 -0.23 -8.74 -8.18
CA HIS A 132 1.18 -8.36 -8.30
C HIS A 132 1.42 -6.86 -8.56
N TYR A 133 0.64 -6.01 -7.92
CA TYR A 133 0.93 -4.59 -7.78
C TYR A 133 0.81 -4.20 -6.30
N ASN A 134 1.30 -3.02 -5.94
CA ASN A 134 1.13 -2.45 -4.62
C ASN A 134 0.76 -0.98 -4.67
N VAL A 135 0.05 -0.54 -3.63
CA VAL A 135 -0.15 0.87 -3.32
C VAL A 135 0.84 1.28 -2.26
N ILE A 136 1.50 2.40 -2.45
CA ILE A 136 2.48 2.97 -1.52
C ILE A 136 1.95 4.32 -1.03
N VAL A 137 2.05 4.54 0.27
CA VAL A 137 1.82 5.83 0.92
C VAL A 137 3.14 6.30 1.52
N ARG A 138 3.58 7.51 1.15
CA ARG A 138 4.84 8.11 1.60
C ARG A 138 4.87 9.61 1.34
N ARG A 139 5.91 10.28 1.86
CA ARG A 139 6.27 11.64 1.43
C ARG A 139 6.78 11.66 -0.02
N PRO A 140 6.44 12.68 -0.84
CA PRO A 140 6.97 12.82 -2.19
C PRO A 140 8.50 12.86 -2.25
N GLN A 141 9.09 12.06 -3.15
CA GLN A 141 10.55 11.96 -3.33
C GLN A 141 11.10 13.02 -4.31
N ASN A 142 10.62 14.25 -4.20
CA ASN A 142 11.11 15.39 -4.98
C ASN A 142 11.85 16.39 -4.07
N GLN A 143 12.51 17.38 -4.67
CA GLN A 143 13.32 18.36 -3.93
C GLN A 143 12.55 19.23 -2.91
N TYR A 144 11.22 19.21 -2.98
CA TYR A 144 10.35 19.99 -2.10
C TYR A 144 9.68 19.14 -1.01
N GLY A 145 9.73 17.80 -1.12
CA GLY A 145 9.07 16.91 -0.19
C GLY A 145 7.56 17.13 -0.08
N ARG A 146 6.93 17.61 -1.17
CA ARG A 146 5.50 17.92 -1.26
C ARG A 146 4.96 17.78 -2.69
N CYS A 147 3.65 17.62 -2.81
CA CYS A 147 2.89 17.62 -4.05
C CYS A 147 3.06 18.96 -4.78
N LEU A 148 3.18 18.89 -6.11
CA LEU A 148 3.28 20.04 -7.01
C LEU A 148 1.93 20.36 -7.64
#